data_AF-R5Z804-F1
#
_entry.id   AF-R5Z804-F1
#
_cell.length_a   1.000
_cell.length_b   1.000
_cell.length_c   1.000
_cell.angle_alpha   90.00
_cell.angle_beta   90.00
_cell.angle_gamma   90.00
#
_symmetry.space_group_name_H-M   'P 1'
#
loop_
_entity.id
_entity.type
_entity.pdbx_description
1 polymer ?
#
loop_
_entity_poly.entity_id
_entity_poly.type
_entity_poly.pdbx_seq_one_letter_code
_entity_poly.pdbx_strand_id
1 'polypeptide(L)'
;MRVALTPPALKRDRFCTVVSVTDTGDGDLVSFEGIDDLTAAEGITGCYVLANRDDFELDSLDAAYTDLMGREVVDERFGSLGTIVEIMSTPANDVWVVEGDRYGEVLIPVIEQVVLDLPDTGTISVHVMDGLIDMDK
;
A
#
# COMPACT_ATOMS: atom_id res chain seq x y z
N MET A 1 14.09 -7.04 -13.13
CA MET A 1 13.26 -7.32 -11.94
C MET A 1 12.39 -8.53 -12.21
N ARG A 2 12.34 -9.52 -11.31
CA ARG A 2 11.53 -10.74 -11.50
C ARG A 2 10.20 -10.58 -10.76
N VAL A 3 9.09 -10.88 -11.44
CA VAL A 3 7.73 -10.73 -10.91
C VAL A 3 6.92 -12.01 -11.09
N ALA A 4 5.80 -12.11 -10.38
CA ALA A 4 4.84 -13.18 -10.47
C ALA A 4 3.47 -12.67 -10.92
N LEU A 5 2.97 -13.18 -12.05
CA LEU A 5 1.64 -12.86 -12.57
C LEU A 5 0.60 -13.77 -11.90
N THR A 6 -0.35 -13.18 -11.18
CA THR A 6 -1.31 -13.89 -10.32
C THR A 6 -2.75 -13.48 -10.65
N PRO A 7 -3.71 -14.39 -10.88
CA PRO A 7 -3.63 -15.83 -10.66
C PRO A 7 -2.75 -16.57 -11.68
N PRO A 8 -2.19 -17.74 -11.31
CA PRO A 8 -1.41 -18.54 -12.23
C PRO A 8 -2.29 -19.07 -13.37
N ALA A 9 -1.74 -19.13 -14.58
CA ALA A 9 -2.41 -19.72 -15.73
C ALA A 9 -1.88 -21.13 -16.00
N LEU A 10 -2.74 -22.04 -16.46
CA LEU A 10 -2.40 -23.45 -16.70
C LEU A 10 -1.30 -23.64 -17.77
N LYS A 11 -1.17 -22.69 -18.70
CA LYS A 11 -0.30 -22.77 -19.88
C LYS A 11 0.71 -21.62 -19.95
N ARG A 12 1.11 -21.05 -18.81
CA ARG A 12 2.09 -19.96 -18.73
C ARG A 12 2.96 -20.17 -17.51
N ASP A 13 4.23 -19.78 -17.59
CA ASP A 13 5.02 -19.62 -16.37
C ASP A 13 4.39 -18.52 -15.49
N ARG A 14 4.38 -18.75 -14.19
CA ARG A 14 3.92 -17.75 -13.23
C ARG A 14 4.92 -16.61 -13.14
N PHE A 15 6.21 -16.91 -13.27
CA PHE A 15 7.28 -15.95 -13.07
C PHE A 15 7.82 -15.44 -14.41
N CYS A 16 7.97 -14.13 -14.52
CA CYS A 16 8.59 -13.49 -15.68
C CYS A 16 9.46 -12.30 -15.24
N THR A 17 10.29 -11.83 -16.16
CA THR A 17 11.14 -10.65 -15.94
C THR A 17 10.47 -9.44 -16.57
N VAL A 18 10.46 -8.30 -15.86
CA VAL A 18 10.12 -7.01 -16.48
C VAL A 18 11.27 -6.60 -17.41
N VAL A 19 10.96 -6.41 -18.69
CA VAL A 19 11.90 -6.07 -19.75
C VAL A 19 12.00 -4.55 -19.93
N SER A 20 10.88 -3.85 -19.90
CA SER A 20 10.84 -2.39 -20.04
C SER A 20 9.59 -1.80 -19.39
N VAL A 21 9.69 -0.57 -18.93
CA VAL A 21 8.57 0.26 -18.46
C VAL A 21 8.65 1.60 -19.18
N THR A 22 7.54 2.06 -19.73
CA THR A 22 7.43 3.35 -20.41
C THR A 22 6.21 4.10 -19.85
N ASP A 23 6.44 5.25 -19.24
CA ASP A 23 5.38 6.18 -18.84
C ASP A 23 4.73 6.78 -20.10
N THR A 24 3.40 6.68 -20.19
CA THR A 24 2.61 7.21 -21.31
C THR A 24 1.75 8.41 -20.95
N GLY A 25 1.82 8.90 -19.70
CA GLY A 25 1.00 9.96 -19.13
C GLY A 25 -0.35 9.47 -18.59
N ASP A 26 -1.04 8.59 -19.32
CA ASP A 26 -2.31 7.98 -18.90
C ASP A 26 -2.12 6.67 -18.09
N GLY A 27 -0.86 6.27 -17.90
CA GLY A 27 -0.44 5.05 -17.19
C GLY A 27 0.90 4.52 -17.70
N ASP A 28 1.31 3.38 -17.15
CA ASP A 28 2.56 2.73 -17.51
C ASP A 28 2.36 1.59 -18.51
N LEU A 29 3.17 1.58 -19.56
CA LEU A 29 3.29 0.44 -20.48
C LEU A 29 4.46 -0.45 -20.04
N VAL A 30 4.14 -1.69 -19.67
CA VAL A 30 5.13 -2.66 -19.17
C VAL A 30 5.27 -3.84 -20.13
N SER A 31 6.51 -4.18 -20.47
CA SER A 31 6.85 -5.37 -21.26
C SER A 31 7.41 -6.46 -20.35
N PHE A 32 6.93 -7.69 -20.54
CA PHE A 32 7.39 -8.86 -19.78
C PHE A 32 8.06 -9.87 -20.71
N GLU A 33 9.11 -10.52 -20.23
CA GLU A 33 9.82 -11.56 -20.95
C GLU A 33 8.88 -12.72 -21.31
N GLY A 34 8.83 -13.09 -22.60
CA GLY A 34 7.97 -14.16 -23.11
C GLY A 34 6.52 -13.74 -23.39
N ILE A 35 6.21 -12.44 -23.31
CA ILE A 35 4.90 -11.87 -23.65
C ILE A 35 5.08 -10.87 -24.79
N ASP A 36 5.30 -11.40 -25.99
CA ASP A 36 5.76 -10.63 -27.15
C ASP A 36 4.66 -10.40 -28.21
N ASP A 37 3.45 -10.93 -27.97
CA ASP A 37 2.31 -10.78 -28.88
C ASP A 37 1.01 -10.43 -28.15
N LEU A 38 0.03 -9.97 -28.94
CA LEU A 38 -1.27 -9.54 -28.43
C LEU A 38 -1.99 -10.65 -27.67
N THR A 39 -1.94 -11.90 -28.13
CA THR A 39 -2.64 -13.02 -27.49
C THR A 39 -2.02 -13.35 -26.14
N ALA A 40 -0.70 -13.31 -26.02
CA ALA A 40 0.01 -13.48 -24.77
C ALA A 40 -0.33 -12.35 -23.79
N ALA A 41 -0.37 -11.10 -24.27
CA ALA A 41 -0.75 -9.94 -23.47
C ALA A 41 -2.21 -10.01 -22.99
N GLU A 42 -3.14 -10.37 -23.86
CA GLU A 42 -4.54 -10.59 -23.49
C GLU A 42 -4.66 -11.66 -22.39
N GLY A 43 -3.84 -12.71 -22.46
CA GLY A 43 -3.80 -13.79 -21.48
C GLY A 43 -3.34 -13.40 -20.07
N ILE A 44 -2.76 -12.21 -19.87
CA ILE A 44 -2.40 -11.67 -18.56
C ILE A 44 -3.34 -10.59 -18.05
N THR A 45 -4.34 -10.19 -18.84
CA THR A 45 -5.33 -9.18 -18.43
C THR A 45 -6.00 -9.59 -17.12
N GLY A 46 -6.03 -8.66 -16.16
CA GLY A 46 -6.60 -8.89 -14.83
C GLY A 46 -5.69 -9.65 -13.85
N CYS A 47 -4.46 -10.02 -14.25
CA CYS A 47 -3.47 -10.53 -13.31
C CYS A 47 -2.88 -9.38 -12.48
N TYR A 48 -2.68 -9.64 -11.19
CA TYR A 48 -1.77 -8.88 -10.33
C TYR A 48 -0.32 -9.17 -10.71
N VAL A 49 0.51 -8.13 -10.68
CA VAL A 49 1.96 -8.22 -10.82
C VAL A 49 2.56 -8.15 -9.42
N LEU A 50 2.99 -9.29 -8.88
CA LEU A 50 3.59 -9.35 -7.54
C LEU A 50 5.11 -9.35 -7.66
N ALA A 51 5.77 -8.61 -6.79
CA ALA A 51 7.21 -8.53 -6.71
C ALA A 51 7.72 -9.03 -5.35
N ASN A 52 9.00 -9.38 -5.28
CA ASN A 52 9.62 -9.63 -3.97
C ASN A 52 9.84 -8.28 -3.27
N ARG A 53 9.44 -8.19 -2.00
CA ARG A 53 9.71 -7.02 -1.15
C ARG A 53 11.21 -6.74 -1.04
N ASP A 54 12.03 -7.80 -0.98
CA ASP A 54 13.49 -7.69 -0.87
C ASP A 54 14.17 -7.09 -2.12
N ASP A 55 13.44 -7.00 -3.25
CA ASP A 55 13.96 -6.36 -4.47
C ASP A 55 13.89 -4.81 -4.40
N PHE A 56 13.29 -4.24 -3.34
CA PHE A 56 13.10 -2.81 -3.15
C PHE A 56 13.69 -2.31 -1.82
N GLU A 57 14.33 -1.15 -1.87
CA GLU A 57 14.54 -0.32 -0.69
C GLU A 57 13.26 0.47 -0.46
N LEU A 58 12.39 -0.07 0.39
CA LEU A 58 11.16 0.59 0.82
C LEU A 58 11.45 1.55 1.96
N ASP A 59 10.81 2.72 1.95
CA ASP A 59 10.90 3.63 3.08
C ASP A 59 10.26 2.97 4.31
N SER A 60 10.64 3.44 5.50
CA SER A 60 10.12 2.88 6.76
C SER A 60 8.59 2.97 6.91
N LEU A 61 7.96 3.82 6.11
CA LEU A 61 6.51 4.02 6.06
C LEU A 61 5.82 3.31 4.88
N ASP A 62 6.60 2.69 3.98
CA ASP A 62 6.07 1.93 2.86
C ASP A 62 5.67 0.53 3.33
N ALA A 63 4.36 0.37 3.55
CA ALA A 63 3.74 -0.92 3.85
C ALA A 63 2.68 -1.27 2.80
N ALA A 64 2.57 -2.56 2.49
CA ALA A 64 1.55 -3.01 1.56
C ALA A 64 0.16 -2.76 2.18
N TYR A 65 -0.78 -2.32 1.34
CA TYR A 65 -2.17 -2.05 1.76
C TYR A 65 -2.76 -3.20 2.58
N THR A 66 -2.54 -4.45 2.15
CA THR A 66 -3.04 -5.66 2.82
C THR A 66 -2.48 -5.85 4.23
N ASP A 67 -1.29 -5.33 4.49
CA ASP A 67 -0.61 -5.48 5.78
C ASP A 67 -1.10 -4.42 6.77
N LEU A 68 -1.66 -3.30 6.29
CA LEU A 68 -2.12 -2.17 7.10
C LEU A 68 -3.59 -2.28 7.52
N MET A 69 -4.45 -2.81 6.65
CA MET A 69 -5.90 -2.84 6.88
C MET A 69 -6.27 -3.61 8.16
N GLY A 70 -7.09 -2.99 9.01
CA GLY A 70 -7.55 -3.54 10.28
C GLY A 70 -6.52 -3.46 11.42
N ARG A 71 -5.33 -2.90 11.20
CA ARG A 71 -4.34 -2.71 12.28
C ARG A 71 -4.76 -1.61 13.23
N GLU A 72 -4.52 -1.84 14.52
CA GLU A 72 -4.75 -0.87 15.58
C GLU A 72 -3.71 0.26 15.51
N VAL A 73 -4.19 1.49 15.68
CA VAL A 73 -3.35 2.70 15.73
C VAL A 73 -3.48 3.35 17.10
N VAL A 74 -2.34 3.63 17.73
CA VAL A 74 -2.26 4.28 19.04
C VAL A 74 -1.44 5.54 18.97
N ASP A 75 -1.91 6.56 19.66
CA ASP A 75 -1.20 7.81 19.88
C ASP A 75 -0.66 7.89 21.31
N GLU A 76 0.55 8.42 21.47
CA GLU A 76 1.21 8.52 22.79
C GLU A 76 0.42 9.36 23.81
N ARG A 77 -0.35 10.35 23.35
CA ARG A 77 -1.15 11.27 24.17
C ARG A 77 -2.62 10.85 24.25
N PHE A 78 -3.21 10.40 23.16
CA PHE A 78 -4.65 10.11 23.06
C PHE A 78 -5.00 8.65 23.32
N GLY A 79 -4.02 7.74 23.27
CA GLY A 79 -4.22 6.30 23.41
C GLY A 79 -4.72 5.67 22.12
N SER A 80 -5.54 4.63 22.21
CA SER A 80 -6.09 3.95 21.03
C SER A 80 -7.00 4.88 20.23
N LEU A 81 -6.65 5.08 18.97
CA LEU A 81 -7.42 5.88 18.02
C LEU A 81 -8.45 5.03 17.28
N GLY A 82 -8.15 3.74 17.08
CA GLY A 82 -9.01 2.82 16.35
C GLY A 82 -8.22 1.90 15.42
N THR A 83 -8.87 1.44 14.36
CA THR A 83 -8.24 0.57 13.34
C THR A 83 -8.26 1.22 11.96
N ILE A 84 -7.24 0.94 11.13
CA ILE A 84 -7.21 1.40 9.74
C ILE A 84 -8.33 0.73 8.94
N VAL A 85 -9.24 1.53 8.38
CA VAL A 85 -10.37 1.05 7.55
C VAL A 85 -10.22 1.42 6.08
N GLU A 86 -9.36 2.38 5.75
CA GLU A 86 -9.09 2.80 4.37
C GLU A 86 -7.71 3.47 4.28
N ILE A 87 -7.12 3.42 3.08
CA ILE A 87 -5.91 4.18 2.73
C ILE A 87 -6.25 5.00 1.50
N MET A 88 -6.20 6.32 1.64
CA MET A 88 -6.43 7.27 0.57
C MET A 88 -5.09 7.70 -0.02
N SER A 89 -4.87 7.38 -1.29
CA SER A 89 -3.70 7.89 -2.00
C SER A 89 -3.94 9.31 -2.51
N THR A 90 -3.09 10.24 -2.08
CA THR A 90 -3.11 11.64 -2.52
C THR A 90 -1.82 11.98 -3.27
N PRO A 91 -1.78 13.08 -4.05
CA PRO A 91 -0.55 13.48 -4.76
C PRO A 91 0.64 13.82 -3.85
N ALA A 92 0.38 14.10 -2.56
CA ALA A 92 1.41 14.47 -1.61
C ALA A 92 1.87 13.28 -0.77
N ASN A 93 0.96 12.70 0.02
CA ASN A 93 1.23 11.54 0.86
C ASN A 93 -0.03 10.67 0.95
N ASP A 94 0.14 9.38 1.24
CA ASP A 94 -1.00 8.56 1.63
C ASP A 94 -1.61 9.07 2.94
N VAL A 95 -2.91 8.85 3.11
CA VAL A 95 -3.65 9.18 4.33
C VAL A 95 -4.39 7.93 4.80
N TRP A 96 -4.10 7.49 6.03
CA TRP A 96 -4.87 6.42 6.65
C TRP A 96 -6.14 6.96 7.27
N VAL A 97 -7.26 6.30 6.98
CA VAL A 97 -8.54 6.53 7.65
C VAL A 97 -8.63 5.54 8.80
N VAL A 98 -8.61 6.05 10.02
CA VAL A 98 -8.72 5.26 11.24
C VAL A 98 -10.07 5.49 11.88
N GLU A 99 -10.83 4.42 12.10
CA GLU A 99 -12.11 4.49 12.81
C GLU A 99 -11.99 3.88 14.21
N GLY A 100 -12.46 4.62 15.21
CA GLY A 100 -12.58 4.14 16.58
C GLY A 100 -13.74 4.77 17.33
N ASP A 101 -14.19 4.10 18.39
CA ASP A 101 -15.39 4.49 19.14
C ASP A 101 -15.27 5.86 19.81
N ARG A 102 -14.04 6.25 20.22
CA ARG A 102 -13.80 7.44 21.04
C ARG A 102 -13.70 8.72 20.24
N TYR A 103 -13.05 8.67 19.08
CA TYR A 103 -12.74 9.86 18.28
C TYR A 103 -13.47 9.86 16.93
N GLY A 104 -14.17 8.76 16.60
CA GLY A 104 -14.79 8.56 15.30
C GLY A 104 -13.73 8.30 14.23
N GLU A 105 -13.91 8.95 13.08
CA GLU A 105 -12.96 8.92 11.97
C GLU A 105 -11.81 9.90 12.21
N VAL A 106 -10.58 9.41 12.10
CA VAL A 106 -9.34 10.18 12.22
C VAL A 106 -8.51 9.97 10.96
N LEU A 107 -8.11 11.07 10.32
CA LEU A 107 -7.27 11.07 9.13
C LEU A 107 -5.80 11.24 9.53
N ILE A 108 -4.97 10.25 9.22
CA ILE A 108 -3.56 10.22 9.61
C ILE A 108 -2.69 10.31 8.35
N PRO A 109 -2.03 11.45 8.11
CA PRO A 109 -1.06 11.58 7.03
C PRO A 109 0.14 10.65 7.27
N VAL A 110 0.51 9.87 6.25
CA VAL A 110 1.65 8.94 6.31
C VAL A 110 2.94 9.73 6.06
N ILE A 111 3.46 10.36 7.12
CA ILE A 111 4.72 11.11 7.11
C ILE A 111 5.52 10.80 8.38
N GLU A 112 6.85 10.94 8.32
CA GLU A 112 7.77 10.61 9.43
C GLU A 112 7.48 11.39 10.72
N GLN A 113 6.84 12.55 10.62
CA GLN A 113 6.48 13.37 11.79
C GLN A 113 5.23 12.86 12.51
N VAL A 114 4.41 12.07 11.82
CA VAL A 114 3.12 11.58 12.31
C VAL A 114 3.18 10.09 12.61
N VAL A 115 3.82 9.28 11.77
CA VAL A 115 3.97 7.84 12.01
C VAL A 115 5.31 7.60 12.68
N LEU A 116 5.27 7.23 13.97
CA LEU A 116 6.47 7.08 14.80
C LEU A 116 7.07 5.68 14.70
N ASP A 117 6.22 4.66 14.65
CA ASP A 117 6.62 3.26 14.55
C ASP A 117 5.59 2.46 13.75
N LEU A 118 6.09 1.74 12.73
CA LEU A 118 5.30 0.86 11.87
C LEU A 118 5.93 -0.54 11.89
N PRO A 119 5.68 -1.34 12.94
CA PRO A 119 6.24 -2.68 13.02
C PRO A 119 5.60 -3.60 11.98
N ASP A 120 6.26 -4.70 11.59
CA ASP A 120 5.72 -5.68 10.64
C ASP A 120 4.38 -6.29 11.11
N THR A 121 4.21 -6.41 12.43
CA THR A 121 2.98 -6.94 13.04
C THR A 121 2.64 -6.16 14.31
N GLY A 122 1.36 -6.12 14.66
CA GLY A 122 0.88 -5.48 15.88
C GLY A 122 0.45 -4.03 15.69
N THR A 123 0.46 -3.26 16.78
CA THR A 123 -0.06 -1.90 16.83
C THR A 123 0.90 -0.90 16.18
N ILE A 124 0.35 0.10 15.50
CA ILE A 124 1.09 1.20 14.86
C ILE A 124 1.09 2.41 15.80
N SER A 125 2.24 3.04 16.02
CA SER A 125 2.36 4.22 16.87
C SER A 125 2.40 5.50 16.04
N VAL A 126 1.60 6.49 16.45
CA VAL A 126 1.52 7.80 15.81
C VAL A 126 1.66 8.96 16.80
N HIS A 127 1.96 10.13 16.25
CA HIS A 127 1.88 11.43 16.91
C HIS A 127 0.92 12.34 16.14
N VAL A 128 -0.32 12.41 16.60
CA VAL A 128 -1.35 13.25 15.99
C VAL A 128 -1.18 14.70 16.43
N MET A 129 -1.03 15.61 15.46
CA MET A 129 -0.94 17.05 15.70
C MET A 129 -2.26 17.62 16.27
N ASP A 130 -2.14 18.70 17.03
CA ASP A 130 -3.30 19.42 17.55
C ASP A 130 -4.24 19.87 16.41
N GLY A 131 -5.53 19.57 16.55
CA GLY A 131 -6.58 19.95 15.60
C GLY A 131 -6.95 18.88 14.55
N LEU A 132 -6.27 17.73 14.53
CA LEU A 132 -6.66 16.57 13.70
C LEU A 132 -7.76 15.71 14.34
N ILE A 133 -7.90 15.79 15.67
CA ILE A 133 -8.94 15.08 16.43
C ILE A 133 -9.93 16.12 16.93
N ASP A 134 -11.20 15.92 16.61
CA ASP A 134 -12.29 16.68 17.18
C ASP A 134 -12.63 16.11 18.58
N MET A 135 -12.38 16.90 19.62
CA MET A 135 -12.61 16.50 21.01
C MET A 135 -14.05 16.76 21.49
N ASP A 136 -14.91 17.33 20.65
CA ASP A 136 -16.23 17.83 21.04
C ASP A 136 -17.40 16.87 20.69
N LYS A 137 -17.13 15.57 20.47
CA LYS A 137 -18.18 14.55 20.27
C LYS A 137 -18.58 13.80 21.54
#